data_AF-A0A974NL68-F1
#
_entry.id   AF-A0A974NL68-F1
#
_cell.length_a   1.000
_cell.length_b   1.000
_cell.length_c   1.000
_cell.angle_alpha   90.00
_cell.angle_beta   90.00
_cell.angle_gamma   90.00
#
_symmetry.space_group_name_H-M   'P 1'
#
loop_
_entity.id
_entity.type
_entity.pdbx_description
1 polymer ?
#
loop_
_entity_poly.entity_id
_entity_poly.type
_entity_poly.pdbx_seq_one_letter_code
_entity_poly.pdbx_strand_id
1 'polypeptide(L)'
;MDHMRKEVIIQEINFWKNHKMLPETYCDFLLTLYSGEGQPDIKTSKPKSHNNILICLFLGILIGCNLVLNYFTHFSFAMQMTAAVISVILLTAFCFYTNNRTFLQIGLLIGALLFVLSTVQAAEYFQLGNVSLFTMLLANCALWIFIGKKFSLSYFWIAGFLGLSLVTLFIAKLYNIF
;
A
#
# COMPACT_ATOMS: atom_id res chain seq x y z
N MET A 1 12.35 51.67 15.43
CA MET A 1 13.40 50.79 14.89
C MET A 1 13.83 51.38 13.56
N ASP A 2 15.12 51.49 13.33
CA ASP A 2 15.73 52.23 12.21
C ASP A 2 15.40 51.57 10.85
N HIS A 3 14.65 52.26 9.99
CA HIS A 3 14.23 51.77 8.68
C HIS A 3 15.43 51.40 7.78
N MET A 4 16.57 52.07 7.97
CA MET A 4 17.81 51.79 7.26
C MET A 4 18.33 50.37 7.54
N ARG A 5 18.22 49.92 8.80
CA ARG A 5 18.70 48.59 9.21
C ARG A 5 17.82 47.48 8.63
N LYS A 6 16.53 47.74 8.45
CA LYS A 6 15.56 46.81 7.87
C LYS A 6 15.89 46.52 6.39
N GLU A 7 16.18 47.56 5.62
CA GLU A 7 16.51 47.42 4.19
C GLU A 7 17.84 46.69 3.96
N VAL A 8 18.85 46.95 4.80
CA VAL A 8 20.14 46.23 4.74
C VAL A 8 19.95 44.73 4.98
N ILE A 9 19.15 44.35 5.97
CA ILE A 9 18.86 42.93 6.27
C ILE A 9 18.14 42.24 5.09
N ILE A 10 17.18 42.92 4.46
CA ILE A 10 16.47 42.39 3.28
C ILE A 10 17.42 42.18 2.09
N GLN A 11 18.39 43.08 1.88
CA GLN A 11 19.39 42.93 0.83
C GLN A 11 20.34 41.74 1.09
N GLU A 12 20.79 41.55 2.34
CA GLU A 12 21.63 40.41 2.71
C GLU A 12 20.91 39.07 2.53
N ILE A 13 19.64 38.99 2.92
CA ILE A 13 18.84 37.77 2.74
C ILE A 13 18.68 37.41 1.24
N ASN A 14 18.44 38.41 0.38
CA ASN A 14 18.39 38.19 -1.07
C ASN A 14 19.75 37.75 -1.65
N PHE A 15 20.85 38.27 -1.10
CA PHE A 15 22.18 37.82 -1.48
C PHE A 15 22.39 36.34 -1.12
N TRP A 16 21.98 35.91 0.07
CA TRP A 16 22.05 34.50 0.48
C TRP A 16 21.19 33.57 -0.38
N LYS A 17 20.01 34.05 -0.84
CA LYS A 17 19.12 33.32 -1.75
C LYS A 17 19.78 33.04 -3.09
N ASN A 18 20.35 34.07 -3.71
CA ASN A 18 20.98 33.97 -5.03
C ASN A 18 22.21 33.06 -5.02
N HIS A 19 22.92 33.00 -3.89
CA HIS A 19 24.11 32.17 -3.72
C HIS A 19 23.82 30.79 -3.09
N LYS A 20 22.55 30.44 -2.86
CA LYS A 20 22.11 29.18 -2.23
C LYS A 20 22.81 28.86 -0.89
N MET A 21 23.21 29.88 -0.14
CA MET A 21 23.89 29.70 1.16
C MET A 21 22.91 29.25 2.24
N LEU A 22 21.61 29.51 2.05
CA LEU A 22 20.52 28.97 2.87
C LEU A 22 19.45 28.31 1.99
N PRO A 23 18.77 27.27 2.48
CA PRO A 23 17.63 26.68 1.79
C PRO A 23 16.52 27.73 1.56
N GLU A 24 15.87 27.67 0.38
CA GLU A 24 14.93 28.69 -0.08
C GLU A 24 13.78 28.97 0.90
N THR A 25 13.34 27.96 1.65
CA THR A 25 12.32 28.06 2.70
C THR A 25 12.70 28.98 3.86
N TYR A 26 13.98 29.06 4.24
CA TYR A 26 14.42 29.93 5.33
C TYR A 26 14.57 31.39 4.89
N CYS A 27 15.01 31.60 3.65
CA CYS A 27 15.10 32.93 3.06
C CYS A 27 13.72 33.59 2.93
N ASP A 28 12.72 32.82 2.48
CA ASP A 28 11.36 33.30 2.30
C ASP A 28 10.69 33.66 3.64
N PHE A 29 10.99 32.88 4.69
CA PHE A 29 10.58 33.16 6.07
C PHE A 29 11.15 34.49 6.57
N LEU A 30 12.47 34.71 6.42
CA LEU A 30 13.13 35.92 6.89
C LEU A 30 12.69 37.16 6.09
N LEU A 31 12.51 37.05 4.77
CA LEU A 31 12.01 38.14 3.93
C LEU A 31 10.59 38.54 4.32
N THR A 32 9.71 37.59 4.59
CA THR A 32 8.33 37.90 5.00
C THR A 32 8.31 38.54 6.39
N LEU A 33 9.09 38.00 7.34
CA LEU A 33 9.20 38.53 8.70
C LEU A 33 9.72 39.98 8.72
N TYR A 34 10.75 40.25 7.90
CA TYR A 34 11.35 41.57 7.83
C TYR A 34 10.66 42.51 6.85
N SER A 35 9.90 42.07 5.85
CA SER A 35 9.20 43.00 4.95
C SER A 35 7.95 43.60 5.60
N GLY A 36 7.40 42.95 6.63
CA GLY A 36 6.21 43.43 7.35
C GLY A 36 4.90 43.18 6.59
N GLU A 37 4.95 42.40 5.51
CA GLU A 37 3.77 41.80 4.90
C GLU A 37 3.31 40.70 5.88
N GLY A 38 2.22 41.00 6.58
CA GLY A 38 1.74 40.22 7.70
C GLY A 38 1.61 38.74 7.34
N GLN A 39 2.20 37.91 8.19
CA GLN A 39 2.16 36.45 8.19
C GLN A 39 2.52 35.83 6.83
N PRO A 40 3.57 35.00 6.71
CA PRO A 40 3.55 34.07 5.60
C PRO A 40 2.23 33.32 5.75
N ASP A 41 1.37 33.41 4.73
CA ASP A 41 0.55 32.27 4.36
C ASP A 41 1.57 31.15 4.22
N ILE A 42 1.82 30.48 5.35
CA ILE A 42 2.24 29.11 5.37
C ILE A 42 1.09 28.50 4.58
N LYS A 43 1.29 28.40 3.26
CA LYS A 43 0.74 27.34 2.44
C LYS A 43 1.32 26.09 3.09
N THR A 44 0.79 25.78 4.26
CA THR A 44 0.66 24.45 4.80
C THR A 44 0.12 23.74 3.59
N SER A 45 1.00 22.98 2.95
CA SER A 45 0.63 22.10 1.86
C SER A 45 -0.65 21.44 2.36
N LYS A 46 -1.81 21.86 1.84
CA LYS A 46 -3.11 21.35 2.26
C LYS A 46 -2.94 19.85 2.25
N PRO A 47 -3.13 19.16 3.37
CA PRO A 47 -2.72 17.79 3.44
C PRO A 47 -3.57 17.03 2.42
N LYS A 48 -2.95 16.55 1.33
CA LYS A 48 -3.47 15.49 0.46
C LYS A 48 -3.89 14.23 1.27
N SER A 49 -3.61 14.23 2.57
CA SER A 49 -3.96 13.27 3.61
C SER A 49 -5.42 12.85 3.63
N HIS A 50 -6.42 13.72 3.42
CA HIS A 50 -7.81 13.27 3.59
C HIS A 50 -8.19 12.15 2.61
N ASN A 51 -7.71 12.22 1.36
CA ASN A 51 -7.98 11.16 0.39
C ASN A 51 -7.18 9.88 0.71
N ASN A 52 -5.95 10.04 1.22
CA ASN A 52 -5.11 8.91 1.62
C ASN A 52 -5.66 8.16 2.84
N ILE A 53 -6.22 8.87 3.82
CA ILE A 53 -6.85 8.28 5.00
C ILE A 53 -8.10 7.49 4.60
N LEU A 54 -8.93 8.05 3.71
CA LEU A 54 -10.11 7.34 3.19
C LEU A 54 -9.74 6.07 2.43
N ILE A 55 -8.67 6.11 1.63
CA ILE A 55 -8.15 4.93 0.92
C ILE A 55 -7.64 3.88 1.90
N CYS A 56 -6.84 4.27 2.91
CA CYS A 56 -6.37 3.37 3.95
C CYS A 56 -7.53 2.74 4.73
N LEU A 57 -8.54 3.54 5.08
CA LEU A 57 -9.75 3.07 5.76
C LEU A 57 -10.51 2.06 4.88
N PHE A 58 -10.68 2.36 3.59
CA PHE A 58 -11.35 1.46 2.65
C PHE A 58 -10.64 0.11 2.53
N LEU A 59 -9.30 0.13 2.34
CA LEU A 59 -8.49 -1.09 2.28
C LEU A 59 -8.53 -1.88 3.60
N GLY A 60 -8.47 -1.18 4.74
CA GLY A 60 -8.56 -1.76 6.07
C GLY A 60 -9.92 -2.42 6.36
N ILE A 61 -11.02 -1.75 5.98
CA ILE A 61 -12.37 -2.30 6.10
C ILE A 61 -12.53 -3.55 5.24
N LEU A 62 -12.01 -3.52 4.00
CA LEU A 62 -12.13 -4.64 3.08
C LEU A 62 -11.47 -5.91 3.63
N ILE A 63 -10.23 -5.78 4.12
CA ILE A 63 -9.51 -6.92 4.70
C ILE A 63 -10.10 -7.34 6.06
N GLY A 64 -10.46 -6.38 6.91
CA GLY A 64 -11.07 -6.65 8.21
C GLY A 64 -12.40 -7.40 8.06
N CYS A 65 -13.24 -7.00 7.10
CA CYS A 65 -14.51 -7.66 6.82
C CYS A 65 -14.30 -9.14 6.42
N ASN A 66 -13.40 -9.42 5.48
CA ASN A 66 -13.09 -10.79 5.07
C ASN A 66 -12.53 -11.64 6.23
N LEU A 67 -11.68 -11.04 7.08
CA LEU A 67 -11.09 -11.73 8.21
C LEU A 67 -12.14 -12.07 9.28
N VAL A 68 -13.03 -11.12 9.58
CA VAL A 68 -14.16 -11.33 10.52
C VAL A 68 -15.11 -12.38 9.98
N LEU A 69 -15.47 -12.32 8.70
CA LEU A 69 -16.32 -13.31 8.03
C LEU A 69 -15.71 -14.72 8.09
N ASN A 70 -14.39 -14.84 7.95
CA ASN A 70 -13.69 -16.12 8.03
C ASN A 70 -13.54 -16.63 9.47
N TYR A 71 -13.27 -15.73 10.44
CA TYR A 71 -13.15 -16.10 11.85
C TYR A 71 -14.48 -16.60 12.44
N PHE A 72 -15.59 -15.96 12.06
CA PHE A 72 -16.93 -16.45 12.38
C PHE A 72 -17.32 -17.57 11.39
N THR A 73 -16.77 -18.76 11.62
CA THR A 73 -17.03 -20.00 10.88
C THR A 73 -18.50 -20.47 10.88
N HIS A 74 -19.40 -19.74 11.54
CA HIS A 74 -20.84 -19.96 11.50
C HIS A 74 -21.53 -19.36 10.26
N PHE A 75 -20.87 -18.48 9.52
CA PHE A 75 -21.45 -17.93 8.29
C PHE A 75 -21.38 -18.93 7.13
N SER A 76 -22.36 -18.88 6.24
CA SER A 76 -22.40 -19.77 5.08
C SER A 76 -21.18 -19.57 4.18
N PHE A 77 -20.62 -20.68 3.69
CA PHE A 77 -19.50 -20.69 2.74
C PHE A 77 -19.75 -19.79 1.52
N ALA A 78 -21.00 -19.77 1.02
CA ALA A 78 -21.41 -18.90 -0.08
C ALA A 78 -21.21 -17.41 0.23
N MET A 79 -21.47 -16.96 1.47
CA MET A 79 -21.28 -15.56 1.87
C MET A 79 -19.80 -15.18 1.97
N GLN A 80 -18.95 -16.07 2.49
CA GLN A 80 -17.50 -15.83 2.57
C GLN A 80 -16.90 -15.70 1.17
N MET A 81 -17.26 -16.63 0.26
CA MET A 81 -16.71 -16.63 -1.09
C MET A 81 -17.20 -15.45 -1.92
N THR A 82 -18.48 -15.08 -1.81
CA THR A 82 -19.00 -13.88 -2.48
C THR A 82 -18.35 -12.60 -1.96
N ALA A 83 -18.14 -12.48 -0.65
CA ALA A 83 -17.42 -11.34 -0.07
C ALA A 83 -15.98 -11.24 -0.59
N ALA A 84 -15.26 -12.37 -0.68
CA ALA A 84 -13.90 -12.41 -1.20
C ALA A 84 -13.85 -11.99 -2.68
N VAL A 85 -14.76 -12.51 -3.51
CA VAL A 85 -14.84 -12.17 -4.95
C VAL A 85 -15.15 -10.69 -5.14
N ILE A 86 -16.14 -10.14 -4.43
CA ILE A 86 -16.48 -8.72 -4.48
C ILE A 86 -15.26 -7.87 -4.07
N SER A 87 -14.53 -8.30 -3.04
CA SER A 87 -13.35 -7.60 -2.55
C SER A 87 -12.24 -7.55 -3.61
N VAL A 88 -11.97 -8.66 -4.30
CA VAL A 88 -10.98 -8.71 -5.38
C VAL A 88 -11.39 -7.81 -6.57
N ILE A 89 -12.68 -7.81 -6.94
CA ILE A 89 -13.20 -6.94 -8.01
C ILE A 89 -13.02 -5.46 -7.64
N LEU A 90 -13.39 -5.08 -6.41
CA LEU A 90 -13.24 -3.71 -5.93
C LEU A 90 -11.78 -3.26 -5.88
N LEU A 91 -10.86 -4.12 -5.43
CA LEU A 91 -9.42 -3.82 -5.43
C LEU A 91 -8.87 -3.65 -6.85
N THR A 92 -9.34 -4.46 -7.80
CA THR A 92 -8.93 -4.37 -9.20
C THR A 92 -9.45 -3.08 -9.83
N ALA A 93 -10.72 -2.72 -9.62
CA ALA A 93 -11.29 -1.46 -10.07
C ALA A 93 -10.57 -0.25 -9.43
N PHE A 94 -10.26 -0.33 -8.13
CA PHE A 94 -9.50 0.68 -7.42
C PHE A 94 -8.09 0.84 -7.99
N CYS A 95 -7.42 -0.27 -8.35
CA CYS A 95 -6.12 -0.28 -9.01
C CYS A 95 -6.12 0.48 -10.34
N PHE A 96 -7.21 0.37 -11.13
CA PHE A 96 -7.36 1.14 -12.37
C PHE A 96 -7.60 2.64 -12.14
N TYR A 97 -8.30 3.01 -11.06
CA TYR A 97 -8.65 4.40 -10.78
C TYR A 97 -7.52 5.16 -10.06
N THR A 98 -6.69 4.46 -9.29
CA THR A 98 -5.60 5.08 -8.51
C THR A 98 -4.35 5.26 -9.35
N ASN A 99 -3.92 6.51 -9.55
CA ASN A 99 -2.65 6.83 -10.20
C ASN A 99 -1.45 6.75 -9.22
N ASN A 100 -1.71 6.52 -7.93
CA ASN A 100 -0.70 6.48 -6.89
C ASN A 100 -0.04 5.09 -6.82
N ARG A 101 1.24 5.00 -7.20
CA ARG A 101 2.03 3.77 -7.22
C ARG A 101 2.01 3.00 -5.88
N THR A 102 2.07 3.70 -4.75
CA THR A 102 2.11 3.09 -3.41
C THR A 102 0.79 2.43 -3.02
N PHE A 103 -0.35 3.06 -3.30
CA PHE A 103 -1.67 2.49 -3.01
C PHE A 103 -2.01 1.32 -3.94
N LEU A 104 -1.53 1.38 -5.18
CA LEU A 104 -1.61 0.27 -6.12
C LEU A 104 -0.88 -0.96 -5.56
N GLN A 105 0.34 -0.79 -5.04
CA GLN A 105 1.12 -1.85 -4.43
C GLN A 105 0.41 -2.51 -3.24
N ILE A 106 -0.12 -1.68 -2.32
CA ILE A 106 -0.83 -2.16 -1.14
C ILE A 106 -2.12 -2.90 -1.53
N GLY A 107 -2.90 -2.35 -2.45
CA GLY A 107 -4.14 -2.98 -2.93
C GLY A 107 -3.88 -4.33 -3.61
N LEU A 108 -2.82 -4.42 -4.42
CA LEU A 108 -2.44 -5.67 -5.07
C LEU A 108 -2.01 -6.74 -4.06
N LEU A 109 -1.27 -6.35 -3.02
CA LEU A 109 -0.84 -7.25 -1.95
C LEU A 109 -2.03 -7.77 -1.13
N ILE A 110 -2.99 -6.90 -0.80
CA ILE A 110 -4.23 -7.28 -0.12
C ILE A 110 -5.06 -8.22 -0.99
N GLY A 111 -5.21 -7.91 -2.29
CA GLY A 111 -5.98 -8.74 -3.22
C GLY A 111 -5.37 -10.12 -3.41
N ALA A 112 -4.04 -10.19 -3.49
CA ALA A 112 -3.29 -11.43 -3.51
C ALA A 112 -3.56 -12.29 -2.26
N LEU A 113 -3.47 -11.69 -1.07
CA LEU A 113 -3.75 -12.38 0.20
C LEU A 113 -5.18 -12.95 0.23
N LEU A 114 -6.16 -12.14 -0.15
CA LEU A 114 -7.57 -12.54 -0.20
C LEU A 114 -7.80 -13.67 -1.22
N PHE A 115 -7.11 -13.63 -2.36
CA PHE A 115 -7.22 -14.65 -3.39
C PHE A 115 -6.71 -16.01 -2.90
N VAL A 116 -5.57 -16.04 -2.21
CA VAL A 116 -5.06 -17.27 -1.56
C VAL A 116 -6.04 -17.76 -0.49
N LEU A 117 -6.54 -16.86 0.36
CA LEU A 117 -7.52 -17.21 1.41
C LEU A 117 -8.77 -17.88 0.81
N SER A 118 -9.29 -17.31 -0.28
CA SER A 118 -10.45 -17.83 -1.00
C SER A 118 -10.18 -19.19 -1.65
N THR A 119 -8.96 -19.41 -2.16
CA THR A 119 -8.57 -20.69 -2.75
C THR A 119 -8.54 -21.80 -1.70
N VAL A 120 -8.01 -21.51 -0.50
CA VAL A 120 -7.96 -22.47 0.61
C VAL A 120 -9.37 -22.84 1.05
N GLN A 121 -10.24 -21.84 1.27
CA GLN A 121 -11.64 -22.09 1.62
C GLN A 121 -12.37 -22.95 0.59
N ALA A 122 -12.18 -22.64 -0.70
CA ALA A 122 -12.79 -23.42 -1.78
C ALA A 122 -12.33 -24.88 -1.76
N ALA A 123 -11.04 -25.11 -1.57
CA ALA A 123 -10.51 -26.46 -1.60
C ALA A 123 -10.85 -27.28 -0.34
N GLU A 124 -11.04 -26.64 0.83
CA GLU A 124 -11.64 -27.30 2.00
C GLU A 124 -13.10 -27.70 1.75
N TYR A 125 -13.91 -26.82 1.15
CA TYR A 125 -15.31 -27.12 0.84
C TYR A 125 -15.46 -28.28 -0.14
N PHE A 126 -14.63 -28.34 -1.18
CA PHE A 126 -14.66 -29.43 -2.15
C PHE A 126 -14.08 -30.76 -1.62
N GLN A 127 -13.60 -30.81 -0.37
CA GLN A 127 -12.90 -31.98 0.21
C GLN A 127 -11.80 -32.51 -0.72
N LEU A 128 -11.14 -31.60 -1.42
CA LEU A 128 -10.11 -31.92 -2.39
C LEU A 128 -8.89 -32.38 -1.57
N GLY A 129 -8.50 -33.65 -1.72
CA GLY A 129 -7.40 -34.23 -0.96
C GLY A 129 -6.11 -33.38 -1.02
N ASN A 130 -5.22 -33.56 -0.05
CA ASN A 130 -4.03 -32.73 0.19
C ASN A 130 -3.24 -32.36 -1.08
N VAL A 131 -3.10 -33.27 -2.04
CA VAL A 131 -2.40 -33.05 -3.31
C VAL A 131 -3.02 -31.92 -4.14
N SER A 132 -4.35 -31.81 -4.18
CA SER A 132 -5.04 -30.80 -4.98
C SER A 132 -4.97 -29.42 -4.34
N LEU A 133 -5.00 -29.34 -3.00
CA LEU A 133 -4.72 -28.13 -2.24
C LEU A 133 -3.33 -27.56 -2.56
N PHE A 134 -2.31 -28.41 -2.50
CA PHE A 134 -0.94 -28.01 -2.83
C PHE A 134 -0.78 -27.54 -4.27
N THR A 135 -1.46 -28.21 -5.21
CA THR A 135 -1.43 -27.84 -6.64
C THR A 135 -2.05 -26.46 -6.85
N MET A 136 -3.17 -26.16 -6.19
CA MET A 136 -3.80 -24.83 -6.25
C MET A 136 -2.93 -23.75 -5.59
N LEU A 137 -2.26 -24.04 -4.47
CA LEU A 137 -1.34 -23.09 -3.84
C LEU A 137 -0.11 -22.79 -4.70
N LEU A 138 0.43 -23.81 -5.37
CA LEU A 138 1.53 -23.63 -6.34
C LEU A 138 1.09 -22.76 -7.51
N ALA A 139 -0.11 -22.99 -8.05
CA ALA A 139 -0.67 -22.16 -9.12
C ALA A 139 -0.83 -20.69 -8.67
N ASN A 140 -1.28 -20.45 -7.44
CA ASN A 140 -1.36 -19.12 -6.83
C ASN A 140 0.02 -18.44 -6.73
N CYS A 141 1.04 -19.16 -6.25
CA CYS A 141 2.40 -18.63 -6.16
C CYS A 141 3.00 -18.33 -7.54
N ALA A 142 2.73 -19.18 -8.54
CA ALA A 142 3.17 -18.96 -9.92
C ALA A 142 2.50 -17.72 -10.54
N LEU A 143 1.19 -17.54 -10.31
CA LEU A 143 0.47 -16.32 -10.69
C LEU A 143 1.09 -15.10 -10.03
N TRP A 144 1.50 -15.21 -8.77
CA TRP A 144 2.17 -14.10 -8.09
C TRP A 144 3.48 -13.73 -8.77
N ILE A 145 4.33 -14.71 -9.05
CA ILE A 145 5.61 -14.46 -9.74
C ILE A 145 5.36 -13.84 -11.13
N PHE A 146 4.33 -14.27 -11.86
CA PHE A 146 3.97 -13.74 -13.18
C PHE A 146 3.50 -12.28 -13.12
N ILE A 147 2.56 -11.96 -12.22
CA ILE A 147 2.09 -10.58 -12.02
C ILE A 147 3.24 -9.68 -11.51
N GLY A 148 4.11 -10.20 -10.65
CA GLY A 148 5.25 -9.46 -10.10
C GLY A 148 6.25 -9.08 -11.18
N LYS A 149 6.50 -9.99 -12.13
CA LYS A 149 7.32 -9.75 -13.31
C LYS A 149 6.66 -8.76 -14.27
N LYS A 150 5.34 -8.83 -14.46
CA LYS A 150 4.60 -7.93 -15.37
C LYS A 150 4.51 -6.49 -14.85
N PHE A 151 4.38 -6.30 -13.54
CA PHE A 151 4.21 -4.98 -12.91
C PHE A 151 5.51 -4.42 -12.28
N SER A 152 6.66 -5.10 -12.44
CA SER A 152 7.97 -4.73 -11.85
C SER A 152 7.90 -4.42 -10.35
N LEU A 153 7.13 -5.20 -9.60
CA LEU A 153 6.95 -5.04 -8.16
C LEU A 153 7.88 -6.01 -7.42
N SER A 154 9.03 -5.51 -6.94
CA SER A 154 10.05 -6.33 -6.26
C SER A 154 9.50 -7.14 -5.07
N TYR A 155 8.58 -6.55 -4.30
CA TYR A 155 7.94 -7.21 -3.15
C TYR A 155 7.15 -8.44 -3.52
N PHE A 156 6.53 -8.44 -4.70
CA PHE A 156 5.64 -9.52 -5.11
C PHE A 156 6.42 -10.73 -5.62
N TRP A 157 7.60 -10.48 -6.19
CA TRP A 157 8.56 -11.53 -6.54
C TRP A 157 9.12 -12.21 -5.30
N ILE A 158 9.49 -11.42 -4.27
CA ILE A 158 9.96 -11.94 -2.97
C ILE A 158 8.85 -12.74 -2.27
N ALA A 159 7.63 -12.22 -2.22
CA ALA A 159 6.48 -12.91 -1.61
C ALA A 159 6.14 -14.22 -2.33
N GLY A 160 6.18 -14.23 -3.67
CA GLY A 160 5.96 -15.44 -4.46
C GLY A 160 7.03 -16.52 -4.20
N PHE A 161 8.31 -16.13 -4.12
CA PHE A 161 9.39 -17.07 -3.82
C PHE A 161 9.33 -17.59 -2.37
N LEU A 162 9.00 -16.71 -1.42
CA LEU A 162 8.79 -17.08 -0.02
C LEU A 162 7.62 -18.06 0.14
N GLY A 163 6.51 -17.79 -0.55
CA GLY A 163 5.34 -18.67 -0.59
C GLY A 163 5.66 -20.03 -1.21
N LEU A 164 6.37 -20.05 -2.35
CA LEU A 164 6.83 -21.29 -2.98
C LEU A 164 7.69 -22.12 -2.03
N SER A 165 8.67 -21.48 -1.39
CA SER A 165 9.56 -22.11 -0.41
C SER A 165 8.79 -22.73 0.76
N LEU A 166 7.83 -21.98 1.32
CA LEU A 166 6.98 -22.45 2.41
C LEU A 166 6.14 -23.67 2.00
N VAL A 167 5.54 -23.64 0.80
CA VAL A 167 4.75 -24.76 0.26
C VAL A 167 5.62 -25.99 0.06
N THR A 168 6.82 -25.84 -0.52
CA THR A 168 7.76 -26.95 -0.69
C THR A 168 8.22 -27.54 0.64
N LEU A 169 8.47 -26.72 1.67
CA LEU A 169 8.81 -27.19 3.01
C LEU A 169 7.65 -27.98 3.65
N PHE A 170 6.42 -27.52 3.46
CA PHE A 170 5.24 -28.19 4.01
C PHE A 170 4.99 -29.55 3.33
N ILE A 171 5.19 -29.62 2.01
CA ILE A 171 5.16 -30.88 1.25
C ILE A 171 6.27 -31.82 1.71
N ALA A 172 7.49 -31.32 1.90
CA ALA A 172 8.63 -32.13 2.37
C ALA A 172 8.38 -32.70 3.78
N LYS A 173 7.76 -31.92 4.67
CA LYS A 173 7.32 -32.39 5.99
C LYS A 173 6.24 -33.47 5.90
N LEU A 174 5.28 -33.32 4.97
CA LEU A 174 4.18 -34.28 4.80
C LEU A 174 4.64 -35.62 4.21
N TYR A 175 5.72 -35.62 3.42
CA TYR A 175 6.33 -36.82 2.84
C TYR A 175 7.41 -37.48 3.72
N ASN A 176 7.59 -36.99 4.96
CA ASN A 176 8.48 -37.56 5.97
C ASN A 176 9.93 -37.79 5.47
N ILE A 177 10.49 -36.80 4.77
CA ILE A 177 11.91 -36.77 4.37
C ILE A 177 12.79 -36.12 5.46
N PHE A 178 12.23 -35.82 6.63
CA PHE A 178 12.95 -35.44 7.86
C PHE A 178 12.21 -35.96 9.10
#